data_AF-A0A0P1A4N1-F1
#
_entry.id   AF-A0A0P1A4N1-F1
#
_cell.length_a   1.000
_cell.length_b   1.000
_cell.length_c   1.000
_cell.angle_alpha   90.00
_cell.angle_beta   90.00
_cell.angle_gamma   90.00
#
_symmetry.space_group_name_H-M   'P 1'
#
loop_
_entity.id
_entity.type
_entity.pdbx_description
1 polymer ?
#
loop_
_entity_poly.entity_id
_entity_poly.type
_entity_poly.pdbx_seq_one_letter_code
_entity_poly.pdbx_strand_id
1 'polypeptide(L)'
;MLLAQRLLPDEGWDDASVELLLHTLSSMDSNNFRGRAGTGEREGRVFSSLVARRHYYLAHGVDRSGDVAAVQPKAAGSSLMVQLANALAKDVLPLAGMRAVQAALILPVATGMSLTLSDLEAGLIPLVLANVLVGFEDTGSGGYLNTDLAGMAAMMDGSIHMTKLVAVGVAHVINNAYGVQASKCVHEIELAMRSGRVDAVVQILDKTSWCPSTPTLDFFITILQMGNRRLLNERKQVAGYMRMKLNAVAMEEGERVLHVLSNEISFAMTLTTLCPNVTNMQEVSRQLTSLRFMLFL
;
A
#
# COMPACT_ATOMS: atom_id res chain seq x y z
N MET A 1 -14.63 22.79 -6.13
CA MET A 1 -15.10 21.97 -4.99
C MET A 1 -13.98 21.25 -4.26
N LEU A 2 -13.08 20.53 -4.96
CA LEU A 2 -11.97 19.77 -4.35
C LEU A 2 -11.16 20.55 -3.29
N LEU A 3 -10.68 21.76 -3.61
CA LEU A 3 -9.88 22.57 -2.68
C LEU A 3 -10.61 22.98 -1.40
N ALA A 4 -11.93 23.18 -1.50
CA ALA A 4 -12.76 23.63 -0.39
C ALA A 4 -13.21 22.45 0.49
N GLN A 5 -13.59 21.35 -0.13
CA GLN A 5 -14.15 20.19 0.56
C GLN A 5 -13.06 19.22 1.03
N ARG A 6 -11.97 19.08 0.25
CA ARG A 6 -10.90 18.09 0.46
C ARG A 6 -11.41 16.66 0.54
N LEU A 7 -12.50 16.39 -0.20
CA LEU A 7 -13.16 15.10 -0.31
C LEU A 7 -12.95 14.51 -1.69
N LEU A 8 -13.04 13.19 -1.76
CA LEU A 8 -13.04 12.43 -2.99
C LEU A 8 -14.21 12.89 -3.88
N PRO A 9 -13.98 13.12 -5.19
CA PRO A 9 -15.07 13.43 -6.08
C PRO A 9 -15.97 12.20 -6.28
N ASP A 10 -17.28 12.40 -6.31
CA ASP A 10 -18.24 11.32 -6.53
C ASP A 10 -18.00 10.61 -7.87
N GLU A 11 -17.81 11.41 -8.93
CA GLU A 11 -17.45 10.95 -10.27
C GLU A 11 -16.00 11.30 -10.59
N GLY A 12 -15.34 10.39 -11.30
CA GLY A 12 -13.95 10.57 -11.75
C GLY A 12 -13.79 11.77 -12.69
N TRP A 13 -12.70 12.51 -12.53
CA TRP A 13 -12.36 13.62 -13.43
C TRP A 13 -11.78 13.11 -14.74
N ASP A 14 -12.03 13.86 -15.82
CA ASP A 14 -11.38 13.63 -17.11
C ASP A 14 -9.91 14.11 -17.10
N ASP A 15 -9.14 13.61 -18.06
CA ASP A 15 -7.70 13.88 -18.19
C ASP A 15 -7.42 15.38 -18.27
N ALA A 16 -8.20 16.14 -19.05
CA ALA A 16 -7.94 17.57 -19.23
C ALA A 16 -8.19 18.36 -17.94
N SER A 17 -9.21 18.00 -17.16
CA SER A 17 -9.48 18.59 -15.85
C SER A 17 -8.36 18.31 -14.84
N VAL A 18 -7.83 17.08 -14.81
CA VAL A 18 -6.70 16.71 -13.94
C VAL A 18 -5.42 17.41 -14.37
N GLU A 19 -5.11 17.43 -15.66
CA GLU A 19 -3.93 18.12 -16.20
C GLU A 19 -3.98 19.63 -15.92
N LEU A 20 -5.15 20.27 -16.08
CA LEU A 20 -5.33 21.69 -15.77
C LEU A 20 -5.04 21.98 -14.30
N LEU A 21 -5.52 21.12 -13.39
CA LEU A 21 -5.22 21.25 -11.96
C LEU A 21 -3.73 21.12 -11.69
N LEU A 22 -3.06 20.11 -12.27
CA LEU A 22 -1.63 19.89 -12.09
C LEU A 22 -0.78 21.05 -12.64
N HIS A 23 -1.15 21.60 -13.80
CA HIS A 23 -0.52 22.80 -14.35
C HIS A 23 -0.74 24.04 -13.47
N THR A 24 -1.93 24.16 -12.89
CA THR A 24 -2.22 25.24 -11.93
C THR A 24 -1.34 25.11 -10.69
N LEU A 25 -1.25 23.92 -10.11
CA LEU A 25 -0.40 23.63 -8.96
C LEU A 25 1.06 23.88 -9.29
N SER A 26 1.57 23.37 -10.41
CA SER A 26 2.98 23.56 -10.78
C SER A 26 3.34 25.03 -11.03
N SER A 27 2.40 25.83 -11.55
CA SER A 27 2.61 27.27 -11.72
C SER A 27 2.82 28.04 -10.41
N MET A 28 2.40 27.47 -9.27
CA MET A 28 2.58 28.05 -7.93
C MET A 28 3.96 27.78 -7.34
N ASP A 29 4.72 26.84 -7.89
CA ASP A 29 6.06 26.53 -7.40
C ASP A 29 7.10 27.51 -7.94
N SER A 30 8.00 27.94 -7.05
CA SER A 30 8.96 29.00 -7.38
C SER A 30 9.86 28.64 -8.54
N ASN A 31 10.13 27.34 -8.78
CA ASN A 31 10.94 26.91 -9.91
C ASN A 31 10.33 27.29 -11.27
N ASN A 32 9.02 27.51 -11.34
CA ASN A 32 8.28 27.80 -12.57
C ASN A 32 7.95 29.30 -12.76
N PHE A 33 8.35 30.16 -11.81
CA PHE A 33 8.12 31.61 -11.93
C PHE A 33 8.95 32.25 -13.04
N ARG A 34 8.32 33.11 -13.85
CA ARG A 34 9.01 33.91 -14.87
C ARG A 34 9.95 34.93 -14.20
N GLY A 35 11.18 35.07 -14.71
CA GLY A 35 12.14 36.04 -14.19
C GLY A 35 12.80 35.64 -12.86
N ARG A 36 12.65 34.39 -12.43
CA ARG A 36 13.36 33.84 -11.28
C ARG A 36 14.88 33.88 -11.49
N ALA A 37 15.59 34.41 -10.49
CA ALA A 37 17.05 34.29 -10.37
C ALA A 37 17.37 33.51 -9.08
N GLY A 38 17.51 32.18 -9.23
CA GLY A 38 17.82 31.30 -8.10
C GLY A 38 19.32 31.13 -7.91
N THR A 39 19.87 31.57 -6.78
CA THR A 39 21.30 31.43 -6.43
C THR A 39 21.58 30.25 -5.48
N GLY A 40 20.55 29.60 -4.95
CA GLY A 40 20.69 28.47 -4.05
C GLY A 40 21.18 27.19 -4.70
N GLU A 41 21.56 26.23 -3.87
CA GLU A 41 21.98 24.88 -4.27
C GLU A 41 20.80 23.96 -4.58
N ARG A 42 19.65 24.15 -3.90
CA ARG A 42 18.40 23.42 -4.13
C ARG A 42 17.32 24.31 -4.75
N GLU A 43 17.43 24.43 -6.05
CA GLU A 43 16.65 25.36 -6.87
C GLU A 43 15.64 24.64 -7.79
N GLY A 44 15.52 23.31 -7.74
CA GLY A 44 14.55 22.60 -8.61
C GLY A 44 14.86 22.79 -10.10
N ARG A 45 16.14 22.95 -10.46
CA ARG A 45 16.58 23.06 -11.87
C ARG A 45 16.53 21.66 -12.50
N VAL A 46 15.73 21.50 -13.55
CA VAL A 46 15.60 20.24 -14.28
C VAL A 46 16.29 20.36 -15.63
N PHE A 47 17.28 19.50 -15.90
CA PHE A 47 18.05 19.54 -17.14
C PHE A 47 17.25 18.98 -18.34
N SER A 48 16.61 17.82 -18.16
CA SER A 48 15.87 17.14 -19.24
C SER A 48 14.43 17.63 -19.31
N SER A 49 14.03 18.10 -20.49
CA SER A 49 12.63 18.49 -20.76
C SER A 49 11.66 17.31 -20.70
N LEU A 50 12.14 16.08 -20.89
CA LEU A 50 11.34 14.87 -20.71
C LEU A 50 11.06 14.62 -19.22
N VAL A 51 12.07 14.78 -18.37
CA VAL A 51 11.91 14.64 -16.91
C VAL A 51 10.97 15.71 -16.39
N ALA A 52 11.13 16.96 -16.82
CA ALA A 52 10.25 18.05 -16.39
C ALA A 52 8.78 17.79 -16.75
N ARG A 53 8.51 17.35 -17.99
CA ARG A 53 7.15 17.05 -18.45
C ARG A 53 6.53 15.85 -17.75
N ARG A 54 7.27 14.74 -17.59
CA ARG A 54 6.82 13.54 -16.87
C ARG A 54 6.33 13.86 -15.45
N HIS A 55 6.96 14.83 -14.80
CA HIS A 55 6.63 15.23 -13.42
C HIS A 55 5.77 16.49 -13.36
N TYR A 56 5.09 16.88 -14.45
CA TYR A 56 4.25 18.08 -14.51
C TYR A 56 4.93 19.36 -14.02
N TYR A 57 6.26 19.44 -14.14
CA TYR A 57 7.11 20.55 -13.68
C TYR A 57 7.14 20.75 -12.14
N LEU A 58 6.72 19.75 -11.36
CA LEU A 58 6.83 19.71 -9.90
C LEU A 58 8.22 19.20 -9.49
N ALA A 59 9.19 20.10 -9.31
CA ALA A 59 10.61 19.76 -9.22
C ALA A 59 11.22 19.88 -7.81
N HIS A 60 10.57 20.61 -6.90
CA HIS A 60 11.12 20.84 -5.56
C HIS A 60 10.94 19.66 -4.60
N GLY A 61 10.10 18.69 -4.99
CA GLY A 61 9.62 17.68 -4.07
C GLY A 61 8.73 18.27 -2.99
N VAL A 62 8.48 17.46 -1.99
CA VAL A 62 7.78 17.81 -0.77
C VAL A 62 8.74 17.63 0.39
N ASP A 63 8.36 18.14 1.57
CA ASP A 63 9.07 17.99 2.84
C ASP A 63 10.06 19.12 3.15
N ARG A 64 10.25 19.31 4.46
CA ARG A 64 11.38 20.02 5.03
C ARG A 64 12.24 19.05 5.82
N SER A 65 13.49 19.44 6.08
CA SER A 65 14.40 18.67 6.94
C SER A 65 13.73 18.42 8.30
N GLY A 66 13.24 17.20 8.53
CA GLY A 66 12.62 16.75 9.78
C GLY A 66 11.09 16.73 9.81
N ASP A 67 10.38 17.20 8.77
CA ASP A 67 8.91 17.12 8.70
C ASP A 67 8.43 16.93 7.25
N VAL A 68 7.85 15.75 7.00
CA VAL A 68 7.34 15.30 5.69
C VAL A 68 5.99 15.96 5.36
N ALA A 69 5.24 16.43 6.36
CA ALA A 69 3.98 17.12 6.14
C ALA A 69 4.14 18.66 6.07
N ALA A 70 5.35 19.18 6.33
CA ALA A 70 5.60 20.62 6.36
C ALA A 70 5.46 21.29 4.99
N VAL A 71 4.82 22.45 4.99
CA VAL A 71 4.71 23.32 3.80
C VAL A 71 6.09 23.84 3.39
N GLN A 72 6.48 23.58 2.15
CA GLN A 72 7.71 24.08 1.55
C GLN A 72 7.46 25.47 0.91
N PRO A 73 8.07 26.58 1.38
CA PRO A 73 7.78 27.93 0.87
C PRO A 73 8.16 28.11 -0.60
N LYS A 74 9.19 27.38 -1.06
CA LYS A 74 9.61 27.38 -2.46
C LYS A 74 8.70 26.54 -3.37
N ALA A 75 7.81 25.74 -2.80
CA ALA A 75 7.01 24.75 -3.52
C ALA A 75 5.57 24.74 -2.97
N ALA A 76 4.89 25.88 -3.06
CA ALA A 76 3.55 26.06 -2.52
C ALA A 76 2.52 25.14 -3.21
N GLY A 77 2.65 24.94 -4.52
CA GLY A 77 1.81 24.04 -5.31
C GLY A 77 2.05 22.58 -4.98
N SER A 78 3.32 22.16 -4.94
CA SER A 78 3.69 20.81 -4.49
C SER A 78 3.20 20.51 -3.07
N SER A 79 3.34 21.48 -2.15
CA SER A 79 2.86 21.33 -0.76
C SER A 79 1.35 21.19 -0.69
N LEU A 80 0.61 22.00 -1.47
CA LEU A 80 -0.85 21.92 -1.54
C LEU A 80 -1.31 20.58 -2.13
N MET A 81 -0.65 20.10 -3.19
CA MET A 81 -0.94 18.79 -3.77
C MET A 81 -0.84 17.68 -2.72
N VAL A 82 0.23 17.65 -1.93
CA VAL A 82 0.41 16.62 -0.90
C VAL A 82 -0.60 16.72 0.22
N GLN A 83 -0.95 17.93 0.66
CA GLN A 83 -2.01 18.12 1.64
C GLN A 83 -3.36 17.59 1.13
N LEU A 84 -3.67 17.82 -0.14
CA LEU A 84 -4.87 17.28 -0.77
C LEU A 84 -4.78 15.76 -0.91
N ALA A 85 -3.65 15.23 -1.35
CA ALA A 85 -3.44 13.78 -1.50
C ALA A 85 -3.61 13.05 -0.15
N ASN A 86 -3.06 13.59 0.94
CA ASN A 86 -3.26 13.04 2.29
C ASN A 86 -4.72 13.11 2.75
N ALA A 87 -5.42 14.22 2.44
CA ALA A 87 -6.83 14.35 2.76
C ALA A 87 -7.69 13.33 1.98
N LEU A 88 -7.43 13.16 0.68
CA LEU A 88 -8.08 12.18 -0.18
C LEU A 88 -7.77 10.74 0.26
N ALA A 89 -6.53 10.47 0.66
CA ALA A 89 -6.13 9.19 1.22
C ALA A 89 -6.88 8.88 2.53
N LYS A 90 -7.13 9.88 3.37
CA LYS A 90 -7.99 9.69 4.55
C LYS A 90 -9.45 9.43 4.15
N ASP A 91 -9.96 10.16 3.17
CA ASP A 91 -11.37 10.12 2.78
C ASP A 91 -11.77 8.82 2.05
N VAL A 92 -10.84 8.18 1.35
CA VAL A 92 -11.09 6.90 0.67
C VAL A 92 -11.16 5.70 1.64
N LEU A 93 -10.50 5.76 2.80
CA LEU A 93 -10.42 4.63 3.75
C LEU A 93 -11.79 4.22 4.34
N PRO A 94 -12.69 5.16 4.70
CA PRO A 94 -14.06 4.85 5.07
C PRO A 94 -14.84 4.07 4.00
N LEU A 95 -14.57 4.29 2.72
CA LEU A 95 -15.20 3.56 1.61
C LEU A 95 -14.77 2.08 1.56
N ALA A 96 -13.52 1.81 1.96
CA ALA A 96 -13.02 0.45 2.14
C ALA A 96 -13.56 -0.22 3.42
N GLY A 97 -14.04 0.57 4.39
CA GLY A 97 -14.61 0.13 5.66
C GLY A 97 -13.81 0.54 6.91
N MET A 98 -12.66 1.19 6.74
CA MET A 98 -11.83 1.72 7.83
C MET A 98 -12.34 3.12 8.23
N ARG A 99 -13.31 3.17 9.15
CA ARG A 99 -14.00 4.40 9.55
C ARG A 99 -13.40 5.06 10.79
N ALA A 100 -12.67 4.29 11.60
CA ALA A 100 -12.02 4.79 12.81
C ALA A 100 -10.70 5.55 12.54
N VAL A 101 -10.28 5.67 11.27
CA VAL A 101 -9.03 6.34 10.88
C VAL A 101 -9.08 7.84 11.17
N GLN A 102 -8.12 8.32 11.96
CA GLN A 102 -8.05 9.72 12.37
C GLN A 102 -7.22 10.58 11.41
N ALA A 103 -6.16 10.02 10.82
CA ALA A 103 -5.25 10.70 9.90
C ALA A 103 -4.67 9.70 8.89
N ALA A 104 -4.23 10.21 7.74
CA ALA A 104 -3.50 9.44 6.73
C ALA A 104 -2.33 10.27 6.20
N LEU A 105 -1.21 9.60 5.96
CA LEU A 105 0.01 10.19 5.40
C LEU A 105 0.54 9.28 4.30
N ILE A 106 0.74 9.85 3.12
CA ILE A 106 1.42 9.19 2.00
C ILE A 106 2.92 9.38 2.18
N LEU A 107 3.65 8.27 2.21
CA LEU A 107 5.11 8.26 2.30
C LEU A 107 5.72 7.74 1.00
N PRO A 108 6.80 8.37 0.50
CA PRO A 108 7.44 7.96 -0.74
C PRO A 108 8.47 6.84 -0.54
N VAL A 109 8.11 5.84 0.28
CA VAL A 109 8.95 4.68 0.57
C VAL A 109 8.09 3.41 0.58
N ALA A 110 8.73 2.26 0.33
CA ALA A 110 8.04 0.97 0.35
C ALA A 110 7.52 0.62 1.76
N THR A 111 6.51 -0.25 1.83
CA THR A 111 5.85 -0.68 3.08
C THR A 111 6.84 -1.06 4.19
N GLY A 112 7.90 -1.80 3.87
CA GLY A 112 8.92 -2.18 4.85
C GLY A 112 9.65 -0.99 5.47
N MET A 113 9.99 0.03 4.68
CA MET A 113 10.62 1.26 5.18
C MET A 113 9.64 2.11 5.99
N SER A 114 8.37 2.15 5.59
CA SER A 114 7.31 2.82 6.35
C SER A 114 7.08 2.18 7.72
N LEU A 115 7.14 0.85 7.80
CA LEU A 115 7.09 0.12 9.09
C LEU A 115 8.28 0.50 9.97
N THR A 116 9.50 0.43 9.43
CA THR A 116 10.71 0.84 10.17
C THR A 116 10.62 2.28 10.67
N LEU A 117 10.07 3.20 9.87
CA LEU A 117 9.88 4.59 10.29
C LEU A 117 8.87 4.70 11.44
N SER A 118 7.76 3.95 11.37
CA SER A 118 6.73 3.90 12.41
C SER A 118 7.30 3.35 13.72
N ASP A 119 8.10 2.29 13.64
CA ASP A 119 8.75 1.69 14.81
C ASP A 119 9.75 2.66 15.46
N LEU A 120 10.55 3.35 14.64
CA LEU A 120 11.53 4.33 15.10
C LEU A 120 10.88 5.52 15.80
N GLU A 121 9.76 6.03 15.25
CA GLU A 121 8.99 7.13 15.85
C GLU A 121 8.34 6.71 17.17
N ALA A 122 7.82 5.48 17.24
CA ALA A 122 7.25 4.92 18.45
C ALA A 122 8.29 4.63 19.55
N GLY A 123 9.59 4.87 19.29
CA GLY A 123 10.69 4.54 20.21
C GLY A 123 10.84 3.04 20.42
N LEU A 124 10.29 2.23 19.51
CA LEU A 124 10.39 0.79 19.55
C LEU A 124 11.69 0.37 18.86
N ILE A 125 12.47 -0.49 19.52
CA ILE A 125 13.39 -1.36 18.79
C ILE A 125 12.47 -2.22 17.90
N PRO A 126 12.70 -2.32 16.57
CA PRO A 126 11.83 -3.10 15.69
C PRO A 126 11.85 -4.57 16.12
N LEU A 127 10.95 -4.90 17.05
CA LEU A 127 10.64 -6.25 17.46
C LEU A 127 9.56 -6.69 16.49
N VAL A 128 10.00 -7.10 15.30
CA VAL A 128 9.14 -7.72 14.30
C VAL A 128 8.71 -9.06 14.88
N LEU A 129 7.64 -9.06 15.66
CA LEU A 129 6.97 -10.28 16.08
C LEU A 129 6.42 -10.91 14.81
N ALA A 130 7.05 -12.01 14.41
CA ALA A 130 6.51 -12.90 13.41
C ALA A 130 5.08 -13.23 13.84
N ASN A 131 4.09 -12.86 13.04
CA ASN A 131 2.73 -13.38 13.20
C ASN A 131 2.64 -14.80 12.65
N VAL A 132 3.52 -15.66 13.18
CA VAL A 132 3.37 -17.09 13.31
C VAL A 132 4.01 -17.39 14.66
N LEU A 133 3.23 -17.78 15.66
CA LEU A 133 3.74 -18.58 16.77
C LEU A 133 4.13 -19.93 16.15
N VAL A 134 5.24 -19.97 15.39
CA VAL A 134 5.94 -21.22 15.15
C VAL A 134 6.47 -21.57 16.53
N GLY A 135 6.05 -22.72 17.05
CA GLY A 135 6.43 -23.17 18.38
C GLY A 135 7.92 -22.93 18.61
N PHE A 136 8.26 -22.52 19.83
CA PHE A 136 9.65 -22.45 20.26
C PHE A 136 10.34 -23.76 19.91
N GLU A 137 11.17 -23.75 18.86
CA GLU A 137 12.31 -24.63 18.84
C GLU A 137 13.38 -23.88 19.63
N ASP A 138 13.61 -24.38 20.84
CA ASP A 138 14.75 -24.05 21.67
C ASP A 138 16.02 -24.25 20.84
N THR A 139 16.53 -23.18 20.23
CA THR A 139 17.96 -22.84 20.02
C THR A 139 18.14 -21.96 18.77
N GLY A 140 18.51 -20.69 18.97
CA GLY A 140 19.12 -19.87 17.91
C GLY A 140 18.47 -18.52 17.70
N SER A 141 19.17 -17.46 18.09
CA SER A 141 18.85 -16.06 17.82
C SER A 141 18.93 -15.76 16.32
N GLY A 142 17.82 -15.89 15.59
CA GLY A 142 17.74 -15.48 14.19
C GLY A 142 16.49 -16.01 13.49
N GLY A 143 15.40 -15.23 13.52
CA GLY A 143 14.20 -15.49 12.72
C GLY A 143 14.21 -14.67 11.43
N TYR A 144 13.66 -15.22 10.34
CA TYR A 144 13.47 -14.53 9.06
C TYR A 144 11.98 -14.24 8.81
N LEU A 145 11.69 -13.10 8.19
CA LEU A 145 10.35 -12.70 7.73
C LEU A 145 9.89 -13.60 6.58
N ASN A 146 8.70 -14.18 6.69
CA ASN A 146 7.98 -14.76 5.55
C ASN A 146 6.53 -14.28 5.56
N THR A 147 6.20 -13.37 4.65
CA THR A 147 4.83 -12.94 4.36
C THR A 147 4.24 -13.85 3.28
N ASP A 148 4.18 -15.15 3.55
CA ASP A 148 3.55 -16.09 2.64
C ASP A 148 2.04 -16.25 2.94
N LEU A 149 1.35 -16.90 2.02
CA LEU A 149 -0.07 -17.21 2.10
C LEU A 149 -0.46 -17.93 3.41
N ALA A 150 0.49 -18.67 3.98
CA ALA A 150 0.34 -19.41 5.23
C ALA A 150 0.37 -18.47 6.45
N GLY A 151 1.25 -17.46 6.47
CA GLY A 151 1.26 -16.40 7.50
C GLY A 151 -0.04 -15.58 7.53
N MET A 152 -0.63 -15.30 6.37
CA MET A 152 -1.93 -14.60 6.30
C MET A 152 -3.12 -15.49 6.73
N ALA A 153 -3.09 -16.79 6.43
CA ALA A 153 -4.10 -17.73 6.87
C ALA A 153 -4.06 -17.93 8.40
N ALA A 154 -2.85 -18.03 8.98
CA ALA A 154 -2.62 -18.15 10.42
C ALA A 154 -3.01 -16.88 11.20
N MET A 155 -2.86 -15.69 10.60
CA MET A 155 -3.31 -14.41 11.18
C MET A 155 -4.82 -14.35 11.44
N MET A 156 -5.63 -15.11 10.69
CA MET A 156 -7.10 -14.96 10.71
C MET A 156 -7.85 -16.10 11.38
N ASP A 157 -7.21 -17.26 11.61
CA ASP A 157 -7.78 -18.34 12.44
C ASP A 157 -7.71 -18.02 13.95
N GLY A 158 -7.00 -16.95 14.34
CA GLY A 158 -6.87 -16.48 15.72
C GLY A 158 -7.53 -15.14 15.98
N SER A 159 -8.86 -15.03 15.82
CA SER A 159 -9.68 -13.81 15.98
C SER A 159 -9.64 -13.12 17.37
N ILE A 160 -8.69 -13.45 18.25
CA ILE A 160 -8.68 -13.02 19.67
C ILE A 160 -7.32 -12.45 20.15
N HIS A 161 -6.25 -12.48 19.35
CA HIS A 161 -4.92 -12.03 19.85
C HIS A 161 -4.55 -10.57 19.58
N MET A 162 -5.14 -9.90 18.58
CA MET A 162 -4.79 -8.51 18.25
C MET A 162 -5.18 -7.50 19.34
N THR A 163 -6.16 -7.84 20.20
CA THR A 163 -6.64 -6.97 21.29
C THR A 163 -5.90 -7.18 22.61
N LYS A 164 -5.10 -8.26 22.76
CA LYS A 164 -4.46 -8.60 24.05
C LYS A 164 -3.12 -7.91 24.32
N LEU A 165 -2.50 -7.30 23.31
CA LEU A 165 -1.25 -6.52 23.49
C LEU A 165 -1.47 -5.13 24.10
N VAL A 166 -2.73 -4.70 24.25
CA VAL A 166 -3.12 -3.43 24.91
C VAL A 166 -2.68 -3.38 26.38
N ALA A 167 -2.39 -4.51 27.02
CA ALA A 167 -2.08 -4.59 28.44
C ALA A 167 -0.67 -4.10 28.86
N VAL A 168 0.24 -3.81 27.92
CA VAL A 168 1.67 -3.60 28.26
C VAL A 168 2.21 -2.21 27.86
N GLY A 169 1.37 -1.31 27.35
CA GLY A 169 1.81 0.04 26.95
C GLY A 169 2.75 0.07 25.74
N VAL A 170 2.77 -1.01 24.96
CA VAL A 170 3.55 -1.15 23.72
C VAL A 170 2.73 -0.59 22.55
N ALA A 171 3.37 0.13 21.63
CA ALA A 171 2.70 0.63 20.43
C ALA A 171 2.35 -0.52 19.48
N HIS A 172 1.18 -0.44 18.85
CA HIS A 172 0.66 -1.46 17.97
C HIS A 172 0.62 -0.98 16.52
N VAL A 173 1.51 -1.53 15.70
CA VAL A 173 1.64 -1.22 14.26
C VAL A 173 1.16 -2.42 13.44
N ILE A 174 0.21 -2.20 12.54
CA ILE A 174 -0.36 -3.24 11.68
C ILE A 174 0.24 -3.13 10.27
N ASN A 175 0.88 -4.19 9.79
CA ASN A 175 1.24 -4.34 8.38
C ASN A 175 0.03 -4.81 7.57
N ASN A 176 -0.66 -3.86 6.95
CA ASN A 176 -1.83 -4.07 6.09
C ASN A 176 -1.47 -3.87 4.61
N ALA A 177 -0.32 -4.39 4.16
CA ALA A 177 0.25 -4.17 2.84
C ALA A 177 -0.80 -3.99 1.73
N TYR A 178 -1.59 -5.01 1.41
CA TYR A 178 -2.62 -4.95 0.36
C TYR A 178 -4.03 -5.25 0.86
N GLY A 179 -4.26 -5.24 2.19
CA GLY A 179 -5.51 -5.70 2.77
C GLY A 179 -6.68 -4.71 2.67
N VAL A 180 -6.44 -3.45 2.26
CA VAL A 180 -7.49 -2.45 2.03
C VAL A 180 -8.57 -2.89 1.03
N GLN A 181 -8.21 -3.78 0.10
CA GLN A 181 -9.12 -4.32 -0.90
C GLN A 181 -9.94 -5.54 -0.43
N ALA A 182 -9.63 -6.08 0.76
CA ALA A 182 -10.32 -7.21 1.36
C ALA A 182 -11.21 -6.74 2.51
N SER A 183 -12.52 -6.97 2.36
CA SER A 183 -13.52 -6.53 3.33
C SER A 183 -13.31 -7.17 4.71
N LYS A 184 -12.84 -8.43 4.75
CA LYS A 184 -12.54 -9.11 6.02
C LYS A 184 -11.36 -8.47 6.75
N CYS A 185 -10.24 -8.23 6.06
CA CYS A 185 -9.07 -7.59 6.66
C CYS A 185 -9.42 -6.22 7.24
N VAL A 186 -10.14 -5.40 6.46
CA VAL A 186 -10.58 -4.08 6.89
C VAL A 186 -11.51 -4.15 8.10
N HIS A 187 -12.44 -5.12 8.12
CA HIS A 187 -13.34 -5.31 9.26
C HIS A 187 -12.58 -5.63 10.55
N GLU A 188 -11.60 -6.54 10.49
CA GLU A 188 -10.77 -6.89 11.65
C GLU A 188 -9.95 -5.70 12.16
N ILE A 189 -9.38 -4.90 11.23
CA ILE A 189 -8.65 -3.68 11.59
C ILE A 189 -9.59 -2.67 12.25
N GLU A 190 -10.77 -2.44 11.69
CA GLU A 190 -11.77 -1.53 12.27
C GLU A 190 -12.21 -2.00 13.67
N LEU A 191 -12.42 -3.30 13.87
CA LEU A 191 -12.72 -3.87 15.19
C LEU A 191 -11.55 -3.66 16.16
N ALA A 192 -10.31 -3.88 15.72
CA ALA A 192 -9.12 -3.66 16.54
C ALA A 192 -8.96 -2.19 16.94
N MET A 193 -9.21 -1.25 16.02
CA MET A 193 -9.17 0.19 16.28
C MET A 193 -10.28 0.65 17.25
N ARG A 194 -11.44 -0.01 17.25
CA ARG A 194 -12.57 0.34 18.15
C ARG A 194 -12.47 -0.30 19.53
N SER A 195 -11.98 -1.53 19.60
CA SER A 195 -11.95 -2.33 20.83
C SER A 195 -10.62 -2.27 21.56
N GLY A 196 -9.57 -1.76 20.93
CA GLY A 196 -8.22 -1.69 21.48
C GLY A 196 -7.44 -0.47 21.02
N ARG A 197 -6.10 -0.56 21.12
CA ARG A 197 -5.15 0.45 20.66
C ARG A 197 -4.48 -0.03 19.39
N VAL A 198 -4.54 0.80 18.35
CA VAL A 198 -3.77 0.66 17.10
C VAL A 198 -3.13 2.02 16.85
N ASP A 199 -1.81 2.07 16.88
CA ASP A 199 -1.05 3.31 16.73
C ASP A 199 -0.81 3.65 15.25
N ALA A 200 -0.56 2.63 14.41
CA ALA A 200 -0.40 2.82 12.98
C ALA A 200 -0.87 1.62 12.15
N VAL A 201 -1.34 1.90 10.94
CA VAL A 201 -1.64 0.88 9.92
C VAL A 201 -0.89 1.26 8.66
N VAL A 202 0.02 0.40 8.21
CA VAL A 202 0.85 0.64 7.03
C VAL A 202 0.31 -0.19 5.87
N GLN A 203 0.04 0.47 4.74
CA GLN A 203 -0.49 -0.15 3.53
C GLN A 203 0.26 0.37 2.31
N ILE A 204 0.25 -0.40 1.22
CA ILE A 204 0.88 -0.05 -0.05
C ILE A 204 -0.10 0.74 -0.92
N LEU A 205 0.41 1.76 -1.59
CA LEU A 205 -0.36 2.53 -2.59
C LEU A 205 -0.37 1.77 -3.93
N ASP A 206 0.77 1.19 -4.33
CA ASP A 206 0.96 0.20 -5.39
C ASP A 206 2.47 -0.14 -5.55
N LYS A 207 2.80 -0.98 -6.55
CA LYS A 207 4.17 -1.36 -6.96
C LYS A 207 4.68 -0.49 -8.11
N THR A 208 4.22 0.76 -8.26
CA THR A 208 4.59 1.59 -9.42
C THR A 208 5.68 2.61 -9.08
N SER A 209 6.91 2.19 -9.40
CA SER A 209 8.04 3.05 -9.78
C SER A 209 8.72 3.93 -8.71
N TRP A 210 10.04 4.03 -8.86
CA TRP A 210 11.00 4.48 -7.87
C TRP A 210 11.33 5.96 -8.08
N CYS A 211 10.66 6.90 -7.40
CA CYS A 211 11.10 8.31 -7.29
C CYS A 211 10.33 9.04 -6.16
N PRO A 212 10.98 9.82 -5.27
CA PRO A 212 10.40 10.22 -3.98
C PRO A 212 9.24 11.25 -3.99
N SER A 213 8.91 11.89 -5.10
CA SER A 213 7.68 12.71 -5.22
C SER A 213 6.60 12.07 -6.10
N THR A 214 6.92 10.93 -6.70
CA THR A 214 6.10 10.26 -7.71
C THR A 214 4.94 9.45 -7.11
N PRO A 215 5.10 8.71 -5.98
CA PRO A 215 3.99 7.98 -5.38
C PRO A 215 2.80 8.86 -5.00
N THR A 216 3.07 10.07 -4.48
CA THR A 216 2.00 11.01 -4.10
C THR A 216 1.31 11.60 -5.32
N LEU A 217 2.06 11.93 -6.37
CA LEU A 217 1.50 12.43 -7.63
C LEU A 217 0.66 11.35 -8.32
N ASP A 218 1.17 10.12 -8.41
CA ASP A 218 0.51 9.00 -9.06
C ASP A 218 -0.79 8.63 -8.32
N PHE A 219 -0.74 8.55 -6.98
CA PHE A 219 -1.94 8.39 -6.16
C PHE A 219 -2.93 9.53 -6.39
N PHE A 220 -2.45 10.78 -6.37
CA PHE A 220 -3.30 11.96 -6.52
C PHE A 220 -4.02 11.99 -7.88
N ILE A 221 -3.33 11.65 -8.97
CA ILE A 221 -3.94 11.52 -10.29
C ILE A 221 -4.96 10.38 -10.30
N THR A 222 -4.55 9.19 -9.82
CA THR A 222 -5.36 7.98 -9.83
C THR A 222 -6.66 8.18 -9.07
N ILE A 223 -6.60 8.77 -7.86
CA ILE A 223 -7.77 8.92 -7.00
C ILE A 223 -8.75 9.96 -7.54
N LEU A 224 -8.26 11.02 -8.22
CA LEU A 224 -9.10 12.01 -8.88
C LEU A 224 -9.80 11.46 -10.13
N GLN A 225 -9.09 10.69 -10.96
CA GLN A 225 -9.67 10.04 -12.14
C GLN A 225 -10.58 8.87 -11.76
N MET A 226 -10.28 8.18 -10.67
CA MET A 226 -11.11 7.08 -10.19
C MET A 226 -12.41 7.60 -9.57
N GLY A 227 -12.37 8.67 -8.77
CA GLY A 227 -13.51 9.10 -7.97
C GLY A 227 -14.01 7.99 -7.04
N ASN A 228 -15.29 8.00 -6.69
CA ASN A 228 -15.92 7.01 -5.80
C ASN A 228 -16.31 5.69 -6.52
N ARG A 229 -15.53 5.27 -7.53
CA ARG A 229 -15.86 4.06 -8.31
C ARG A 229 -15.76 2.79 -7.47
N ARG A 230 -16.72 1.88 -7.69
CA ARG A 230 -16.90 0.64 -6.92
C ARG A 230 -15.98 -0.51 -7.36
N LEU A 231 -14.68 -0.25 -7.55
CA LEU A 231 -13.71 -1.26 -7.99
C LEU A 231 -13.62 -2.48 -7.05
N LEU A 232 -13.93 -2.29 -5.75
CA LEU A 232 -13.98 -3.37 -4.77
C LEU A 232 -15.03 -4.45 -5.11
N ASN A 233 -16.17 -4.05 -5.69
CA ASN A 233 -17.20 -5.00 -6.09
C ASN A 233 -16.80 -5.77 -7.35
N GLU A 234 -16.19 -5.09 -8.32
CA GLU A 234 -15.65 -5.72 -9.53
C GLU A 234 -14.56 -6.74 -9.17
N ARG A 235 -13.65 -6.38 -8.24
CA ARG A 235 -12.64 -7.32 -7.73
C ARG A 235 -13.27 -8.59 -7.17
N LYS A 236 -14.34 -8.48 -6.37
CA LYS A 236 -15.05 -9.65 -5.81
C LYS A 236 -15.63 -10.54 -6.91
N GLN A 237 -16.17 -9.95 -7.97
CA GLN A 237 -16.67 -10.69 -9.14
C GLN A 237 -15.54 -11.42 -9.88
N VAL A 238 -14.44 -10.70 -10.17
CA VAL A 238 -13.27 -11.27 -10.84
C VAL A 238 -12.62 -12.37 -10.01
N ALA A 239 -12.54 -12.20 -8.69
CA ALA A 239 -12.04 -13.21 -7.76
C ALA A 239 -12.92 -14.48 -7.79
N GLY A 240 -14.25 -14.34 -7.85
CA GLY A 240 -15.16 -15.46 -8.01
C GLY A 240 -14.97 -16.20 -9.34
N TYR A 241 -14.84 -15.43 -10.44
CA TYR A 241 -14.59 -15.97 -11.78
C TYR A 241 -13.24 -16.71 -11.85
N MET A 242 -12.17 -16.12 -11.32
CA MET A 242 -10.84 -16.72 -11.27
C MET A 242 -10.87 -18.05 -10.49
N ARG A 243 -11.53 -18.09 -9.33
CA ARG A 243 -11.67 -19.32 -8.54
C ARG A 243 -12.40 -20.42 -9.32
N MET A 244 -13.47 -20.06 -10.02
CA MET A 244 -14.22 -21.01 -10.84
C MET A 244 -13.37 -21.59 -11.98
N LYS A 245 -12.62 -20.73 -12.68
CA LYS A 245 -11.74 -21.17 -13.77
C LYS A 245 -10.55 -21.98 -13.27
N LEU A 246 -9.93 -21.56 -12.17
CA LEU A 246 -8.82 -22.30 -11.56
C LEU A 246 -9.28 -23.69 -11.07
N ASN A 247 -10.50 -23.82 -10.54
CA ASN A 247 -11.07 -25.12 -10.19
C ASN A 247 -11.27 -26.03 -11.41
N ALA A 248 -11.74 -25.48 -12.53
CA ALA A 248 -11.90 -26.26 -13.76
C ALA A 248 -10.55 -26.80 -14.26
N VAL A 249 -9.52 -25.95 -14.31
CA VAL A 249 -8.16 -26.35 -14.70
C VAL A 249 -7.56 -27.35 -13.71
N ALA A 250 -7.73 -27.11 -12.41
CA ALA A 250 -7.24 -28.04 -11.38
C ALA A 250 -7.87 -29.43 -11.56
N MET A 251 -9.18 -29.51 -11.82
CA MET A 251 -9.87 -30.79 -12.05
C MET A 251 -9.38 -31.51 -13.32
N GLU A 252 -9.09 -30.77 -14.40
CA GLU A 252 -8.53 -31.33 -15.64
C GLU A 252 -7.14 -31.96 -15.41
N GLU A 253 -6.32 -31.35 -14.57
CA GLU A 253 -4.96 -31.80 -14.24
C GLU A 253 -4.89 -32.78 -13.05
N GLY A 254 -6.05 -33.19 -12.51
CA GLY A 254 -6.12 -34.08 -11.34
C GLY A 254 -5.71 -33.44 -10.01
N GLU A 255 -5.67 -32.11 -9.96
CA GLU A 255 -5.34 -31.28 -8.80
C GLU A 255 -6.59 -30.68 -8.14
N ARG A 256 -6.39 -30.00 -7.00
CA ARG A 256 -7.46 -29.28 -6.30
C ARG A 256 -7.04 -27.86 -5.92
N VAL A 257 -7.97 -26.92 -5.97
CA VAL A 257 -7.76 -25.58 -5.41
C VAL A 257 -7.91 -25.63 -3.89
N LEU A 258 -6.96 -25.04 -3.18
CA LEU A 258 -7.01 -24.91 -1.73
C LEU A 258 -8.04 -23.85 -1.34
N HIS A 259 -9.04 -24.26 -0.57
CA HIS A 259 -10.08 -23.35 -0.11
C HIS A 259 -9.75 -22.83 1.30
N VAL A 260 -9.24 -21.60 1.35
CA VAL A 260 -8.99 -20.88 2.60
C VAL A 260 -10.09 -19.86 2.80
N LEU A 261 -11.00 -20.10 3.76
CA LEU A 261 -12.17 -19.25 4.02
C LEU A 261 -11.78 -17.81 4.39
N SER A 262 -10.63 -17.63 5.02
CA SER A 262 -10.10 -16.34 5.46
C SER A 262 -9.43 -15.52 4.33
N ASN A 263 -9.02 -16.15 3.23
CA ASN A 263 -8.30 -15.47 2.16
C ASN A 263 -9.24 -15.08 0.99
N GLU A 264 -9.47 -13.78 0.85
CA GLU A 264 -10.28 -13.19 -0.22
C GLU A 264 -9.48 -12.70 -1.44
N ILE A 265 -8.14 -12.79 -1.38
CA ILE A 265 -7.26 -12.13 -2.35
C ILE A 265 -6.51 -13.16 -3.20
N SER A 266 -5.90 -14.15 -2.57
CA SER A 266 -5.01 -15.08 -3.26
C SER A 266 -5.55 -16.50 -3.31
N PHE A 267 -5.15 -17.20 -4.37
CA PHE A 267 -5.60 -18.55 -4.70
C PHE A 267 -4.39 -19.47 -4.80
N ALA A 268 -4.53 -20.70 -4.33
CA ALA A 268 -3.51 -21.72 -4.44
C ALA A 268 -4.14 -23.01 -4.94
N MET A 269 -3.42 -23.77 -5.76
CA MET A 269 -3.80 -25.12 -6.17
C MET A 269 -2.70 -26.11 -5.79
N THR A 270 -3.08 -27.36 -5.57
CA THR A 270 -2.10 -28.44 -5.38
C THR A 270 -1.35 -28.68 -6.68
N LEU A 271 -0.12 -29.20 -6.55
CA LEU A 271 0.76 -29.58 -7.66
C LEU A 271 1.31 -31.01 -7.44
N THR A 272 0.48 -31.86 -6.82
CA THR A 272 0.81 -33.24 -6.46
C THR A 272 0.97 -34.19 -7.65
N THR A 273 0.16 -34.06 -8.69
CA THR A 273 0.25 -34.87 -9.92
C THR A 273 1.30 -34.30 -10.89
N LEU A 274 1.58 -33.00 -10.82
CA LEU A 274 2.55 -32.32 -11.69
C LEU A 274 4.02 -32.49 -11.27
N CYS A 275 4.29 -32.81 -10.00
CA CYS A 275 5.66 -33.03 -9.48
C CYS A 275 5.75 -34.32 -8.63
N PRO A 276 5.55 -35.52 -9.20
CA PRO A 276 5.36 -36.73 -8.42
C PRO A 276 6.63 -37.25 -7.71
N ASN A 277 7.84 -36.74 -8.00
CA ASN A 277 9.10 -37.28 -7.44
C ASN A 277 10.25 -36.26 -7.38
N VAL A 278 10.10 -35.14 -6.66
CA VAL A 278 11.23 -34.22 -6.43
C VAL A 278 11.55 -34.11 -4.94
N THR A 279 12.58 -34.83 -4.51
CA THR A 279 13.14 -34.78 -3.14
C THR A 279 14.07 -33.59 -2.91
N ASN A 280 14.41 -32.82 -3.95
CA ASN A 280 15.33 -31.69 -3.87
C ASN A 280 14.59 -30.34 -4.01
N MET A 281 14.54 -29.55 -2.94
CA MET A 281 13.87 -28.23 -2.89
C MET A 281 14.33 -27.25 -3.98
N GLN A 282 15.56 -27.37 -4.48
CA GLN A 282 16.09 -26.48 -5.53
C GLN A 282 15.53 -26.81 -6.92
N GLU A 283 15.30 -28.08 -7.24
CA GLU A 283 14.71 -28.49 -8.52
C GLU A 283 13.19 -28.27 -8.53
N VAL A 284 12.52 -28.42 -7.37
CA VAL A 284 11.12 -27.99 -7.18
C VAL A 284 10.99 -26.49 -7.47
N SER A 285 11.86 -25.66 -6.90
CA SER A 285 11.86 -24.21 -7.13
C SER A 285 12.10 -23.86 -8.60
N ARG A 286 12.97 -24.59 -9.31
CA ARG A 286 13.27 -24.38 -10.72
C ARG A 286 12.11 -24.78 -11.65
N GLN A 287 11.46 -25.92 -11.38
CA GLN A 287 10.28 -26.38 -12.13
C GLN A 287 9.04 -25.52 -11.85
N LEU A 288 8.82 -25.12 -10.58
CA LEU A 288 7.79 -24.14 -10.22
C LEU A 288 8.06 -22.76 -10.81
N THR A 289 9.34 -22.40 -11.05
CA THR A 289 9.71 -21.13 -11.69
C THR A 289 9.33 -21.07 -13.17
N SER A 290 9.11 -22.20 -13.86
CA SER A 290 8.55 -22.16 -15.23
C SER A 290 7.03 -21.91 -15.22
N LEU A 291 6.34 -22.38 -14.18
CA LEU A 291 4.90 -22.16 -13.92
C LEU A 291 4.60 -20.81 -13.24
N ARG A 292 5.63 -20.03 -12.89
CA ARG A 292 5.56 -18.82 -12.04
C ARG A 292 4.75 -17.65 -12.61
N PHE A 293 4.24 -17.76 -13.84
CA PHE A 293 3.35 -16.73 -14.40
C PHE A 293 1.95 -16.70 -13.74
N MET A 294 1.57 -17.68 -12.91
CA MET A 294 0.25 -17.72 -12.27
C MET A 294 0.22 -17.52 -10.75
N LEU A 295 1.36 -17.56 -10.06
CA LEU A 295 1.43 -17.42 -8.60
C LEU A 295 2.10 -16.09 -8.23
N PHE A 296 1.39 -14.99 -8.49
CA PHE A 296 1.69 -13.72 -7.83
C PHE A 296 0.99 -13.72 -6.47
N LEU A 297 1.81 -13.75 -5.41
CA LEU A 297 1.46 -13.42 -4.02
C LEU A 297 2.17 -12.13 -3.62
#